data_AF-A0A8K0RNH6-F1
#
_entry.id   AF-A0A8K0RNH6-F1
#
_cell.length_a   1.000
_cell.length_b   1.000
_cell.length_c   1.000
_cell.angle_alpha   90.00
_cell.angle_beta   90.00
_cell.angle_gamma   90.00
#
_symmetry.space_group_name_H-M   'P 1'
#
loop_
_entity.id
_entity.type
_entity.pdbx_description
1 polymer ?
#
loop_
_entity_poly.entity_id
_entity_poly.type
_entity_poly.pdbx_seq_one_letter_code
_entity_poly.pdbx_strand_id
1 'polypeptide(L)'
;MGLRVQKSPNSQQQLHLSHLESHIKMPRSLSAVSSLEIRDLNRDQVRFYHPGYLKPLNLLFCLPRVDYSPAEGAWGVHYLTALTACQIIANNAFGKGKLSRDEKGKDIVSGDEKILLQRDYWFFVEGDERYPIVPSFKDWQFPHDKLPEWWVSPSSSTTLHSKRCAVTNTSYAFTWAHLIPREEQQWFSKNGMGLYGGGSHTIDDPHNILPLKADLYVCFDQSVFALIPKVSGSCNGVEASSQYVLHVLDGREAEFTALYQNRPVETLVEGSREYLFARFAWSIFSFLKPFLTSGVGRRVVRFRLRAADEEEEEEHLVSEMQNVFLDSRKLDSLYGGGPRKRAVSLESSYVDVEDEWDDEHPGRTEMEG
;
A
#
# COMPACT_ATOMS: atom_id res chain seq x y z
N MET A 1 -46.53 57.94 -48.88
CA MET A 1 -47.16 56.63 -49.17
C MET A 1 -46.05 55.59 -49.25
N GLY A 2 -45.99 54.67 -48.31
CA GLY A 2 -45.04 53.57 -48.27
C GLY A 2 -45.58 52.49 -47.34
N LEU A 3 -45.80 51.31 -47.90
CA LEU A 3 -46.55 50.18 -47.36
C LEU A 3 -45.88 49.55 -46.13
N ARG A 4 -46.66 49.28 -45.08
CA ARG A 4 -46.24 48.67 -43.81
C ARG A 4 -46.62 47.18 -43.83
N VAL A 5 -45.63 46.30 -43.88
CA VAL A 5 -45.82 44.84 -43.81
C VAL A 5 -45.88 44.41 -42.34
N GLN A 6 -46.96 43.69 -41.99
CA GLN A 6 -47.14 43.01 -40.71
C GLN A 6 -46.34 41.70 -40.67
N LYS A 7 -45.74 41.39 -39.51
CA LYS A 7 -45.52 40.01 -39.04
C LYS A 7 -45.82 39.94 -37.54
N SER A 8 -46.63 38.94 -37.19
CA SER A 8 -47.14 38.55 -35.88
C SER A 8 -46.06 37.91 -34.98
N PRO A 9 -46.30 37.82 -33.65
CA PRO A 9 -45.29 37.51 -32.66
C PRO A 9 -45.18 36.00 -32.42
N ASN A 10 -43.96 35.51 -32.14
CA ASN A 10 -43.77 34.18 -31.59
C ASN A 10 -43.21 34.32 -30.17
N SER A 11 -43.90 33.68 -29.24
CA SER A 11 -43.75 33.68 -27.80
C SER A 11 -42.36 33.23 -27.34
N GLN A 12 -41.63 34.10 -26.65
CA GLN A 12 -40.54 33.68 -25.75
C GLN A 12 -41.15 33.34 -24.39
N GLN A 13 -41.40 32.05 -24.15
CA GLN A 13 -41.60 31.54 -22.80
C GLN A 13 -40.24 31.54 -22.09
N GLN A 14 -40.17 32.36 -21.05
CA GLN A 14 -39.07 32.47 -20.11
C GLN A 14 -39.06 31.22 -19.23
N LEU A 15 -38.13 30.28 -19.47
CA LEU A 15 -37.91 29.15 -18.57
C LEU A 15 -37.02 29.60 -17.42
N HIS A 16 -37.66 29.78 -16.26
CA HIS A 16 -37.06 30.08 -14.98
C HIS A 16 -36.31 28.84 -14.48
N LEU A 17 -35.00 28.76 -14.70
CA LEU A 17 -34.13 27.74 -14.10
C LEU A 17 -33.70 28.18 -12.71
N SER A 18 -34.56 27.94 -11.72
CA SER A 18 -34.23 28.02 -10.30
C SER A 18 -34.05 26.61 -9.73
N HIS A 19 -32.93 26.42 -9.03
CA HIS A 19 -32.59 25.32 -8.13
C HIS A 19 -32.27 23.95 -8.74
N LEU A 20 -30.97 23.75 -9.02
CA LEU A 20 -30.27 22.48 -8.83
C LEU A 20 -28.77 22.75 -8.66
N GLU A 21 -28.42 23.52 -7.62
CA GLU A 21 -27.07 23.46 -7.05
C GLU A 21 -26.93 22.12 -6.31
N SER A 22 -26.68 21.06 -7.08
CA SER A 22 -26.06 19.88 -6.52
C SER A 22 -24.64 20.29 -6.12
N HIS A 23 -24.40 20.44 -4.82
CA HIS A 23 -23.08 20.65 -4.25
C HIS A 23 -22.20 19.43 -4.55
N ILE A 24 -21.63 19.38 -5.76
CA ILE A 24 -20.47 18.54 -6.04
C ILE A 24 -19.32 19.20 -5.30
N LYS A 25 -18.96 18.61 -4.14
CA LYS A 25 -17.80 19.02 -3.37
C LYS A 25 -16.57 18.82 -4.25
N MET A 26 -16.03 19.91 -4.82
CA MET A 26 -14.82 19.84 -5.63
C MET A 26 -13.71 19.17 -4.80
N PRO A 27 -12.98 18.17 -5.35
CA PRO A 27 -11.78 17.67 -4.70
C PRO A 27 -10.82 18.86 -4.53
N ARG A 28 -10.15 18.95 -3.38
CA ARG A 28 -9.27 20.05 -2.95
C ARG A 28 -8.69 20.81 -4.16
N SER A 29 -9.25 22.01 -4.38
CA SER A 29 -8.90 22.95 -5.46
C SER A 29 -7.38 23.15 -5.57
N LEU A 30 -6.90 23.49 -6.77
CA LEU A 30 -5.55 24.01 -7.05
C LEU A 30 -5.13 25.15 -6.10
N SER A 31 -6.07 25.79 -5.40
CA SER A 31 -5.79 26.73 -4.31
C SER A 31 -5.00 26.11 -3.16
N ALA A 32 -5.11 24.80 -2.92
CA ALA A 32 -4.30 24.08 -1.93
C ALA A 32 -2.83 23.94 -2.38
N VAL A 33 -2.56 24.00 -3.68
CA VAL A 33 -1.21 23.96 -4.26
C VAL A 33 -0.54 25.34 -4.19
N SER A 34 -1.33 26.41 -4.37
CA SER A 34 -0.85 27.80 -4.39
C SER A 34 -0.33 28.33 -3.04
N SER A 35 -0.62 27.66 -1.92
CA SER A 35 -0.22 28.07 -0.56
C SER A 35 0.73 27.06 0.11
N LEU A 36 1.25 26.08 -0.65
CA LEU A 36 2.20 25.12 -0.11
C LEU A 36 3.51 25.85 0.22
N GLU A 37 3.79 26.09 1.50
CA GLU A 37 5.16 25.97 1.96
C GLU A 37 5.61 24.55 1.60
N ILE A 38 6.32 24.42 0.48
CA ILE A 38 6.84 23.13 0.03
C ILE A 38 7.88 22.69 1.06
N ARG A 39 7.42 21.97 2.09
CA ARG A 39 8.29 21.30 3.05
C ARG A 39 9.19 20.35 2.26
N ASP A 40 10.49 20.46 2.50
CA ASP A 40 11.46 19.51 1.94
C ASP A 40 11.32 18.17 2.68
N LEU A 41 10.38 17.34 2.23
CA LEU A 41 10.08 16.04 2.84
C LEU A 41 11.23 15.03 2.73
N ASN A 42 12.25 15.30 1.90
CA ASN A 42 13.48 14.52 1.89
C ASN A 42 14.33 14.78 3.15
N ARG A 43 14.24 15.99 3.72
CA ARG A 43 14.91 16.37 4.97
C ARG A 43 14.01 16.23 6.20
N ASP A 44 12.70 16.32 6.00
CA ASP A 44 11.69 16.30 7.06
C ASP A 44 11.14 14.88 7.29
N GLN A 45 11.96 14.05 7.92
CA GLN A 45 11.72 12.62 8.10
C GLN A 45 11.80 12.19 9.57
N VAL A 46 11.12 11.10 9.88
CA VAL A 46 11.33 10.29 11.09
C VAL A 46 12.27 9.14 10.76
N ARG A 47 13.24 8.89 11.63
CA ARG A 47 14.30 7.89 11.48
C ARG A 47 14.08 6.74 12.45
N PHE A 48 14.15 5.52 11.94
CA PHE A 48 13.98 4.31 12.74
C PHE A 48 15.31 3.57 12.86
N TYR A 49 15.72 3.30 14.08
CA TYR A 49 17.02 2.74 14.41
C TYR A 49 16.92 1.33 14.99
N HIS A 50 17.93 0.52 14.69
CA HIS A 50 18.16 -0.78 15.27
C HIS A 50 19.09 -0.67 16.50
N PRO A 51 18.69 -1.13 17.70
CA PRO A 51 19.49 -0.96 18.92
C PRO A 51 20.79 -1.78 18.92
N GLY A 52 20.78 -3.00 18.40
CA GLY A 52 21.96 -3.88 18.36
C GLY A 52 23.07 -3.53 17.35
N TYR A 53 23.08 -2.34 16.75
CA TYR A 53 24.18 -1.89 15.89
C TYR A 53 24.63 -0.47 16.28
N LEU A 54 25.90 -0.17 16.01
CA LEU A 54 26.50 1.12 16.35
C LEU A 54 26.08 2.21 15.36
N LYS A 55 25.96 3.45 15.85
CA LYS A 55 25.85 4.65 15.00
C LYS A 55 27.12 4.83 14.15
N PRO A 56 27.01 5.31 12.89
CA PRO A 56 25.78 5.64 12.15
C PRO A 56 25.16 4.44 11.41
N LEU A 57 25.66 3.23 11.63
CA LEU A 57 25.30 2.02 10.88
C LEU A 57 24.04 1.33 11.40
N ASN A 58 23.25 2.01 12.21
CA ASN A 58 22.07 1.45 12.86
C ASN A 58 20.75 2.03 12.35
N LEU A 59 20.78 2.95 11.38
CA LEU A 59 19.59 3.46 10.72
C LEU A 59 18.98 2.38 9.83
N LEU A 60 17.76 1.95 10.14
CA LEU A 60 17.02 0.95 9.36
C LEU A 60 16.43 1.57 8.10
N PHE A 61 15.59 2.57 8.28
CA PHE A 61 14.88 3.30 7.23
C PHE A 61 14.34 4.62 7.80
N CYS A 62 13.79 5.45 6.91
CA CYS A 62 13.14 6.70 7.25
C CYS A 62 11.73 6.74 6.65
N LEU A 63 10.83 7.50 7.27
CA LEU A 63 9.52 7.84 6.69
C LEU A 63 9.31 9.36 6.72
N PRO A 64 8.72 9.97 5.68
CA PRO A 64 8.45 11.40 5.62
C PRO A 64 7.34 11.80 6.59
N ARG A 65 7.43 13.01 7.15
CA ARG A 65 6.43 13.54 8.10
C ARG A 65 5.20 14.08 7.39
N VAL A 66 4.28 13.18 7.07
CA VAL A 66 3.11 13.43 6.21
C VAL A 66 1.77 13.37 6.96
N ASP A 67 1.76 13.10 8.26
CA ASP A 67 0.56 13.10 9.09
C ASP A 67 0.53 14.31 10.02
N TYR A 68 -0.50 15.14 9.90
CA TYR A 68 -0.67 16.33 10.72
C TYR A 68 -1.38 16.01 12.04
N SER A 69 -0.80 16.44 13.15
CA SER A 69 -1.42 16.40 14.48
C SER A 69 -2.03 17.78 14.79
N PRO A 70 -3.36 17.94 14.77
CA PRO A 70 -3.99 19.21 15.11
C PRO A 70 -3.76 19.64 16.57
N ALA A 71 -3.66 18.66 17.48
CA ALA A 71 -3.45 18.92 18.91
C ALA A 71 -2.08 19.55 19.19
N GLU A 72 -1.05 19.07 18.49
CA GLU A 72 0.34 19.52 18.67
C GLU A 72 0.78 20.56 17.63
N GLY A 73 -0.07 20.85 16.64
CA GLY A 73 0.24 21.77 15.54
C GLY A 73 1.42 21.32 14.66
N ALA A 74 1.76 20.03 14.64
CA ALA A 74 3.00 19.52 14.08
C ALA A 74 2.77 18.31 13.15
N TRP A 75 3.73 18.08 12.26
CA TRP A 75 3.71 16.96 11.32
C TRP A 75 4.60 15.81 11.79
N GLY A 76 4.10 14.59 11.64
CA GLY A 76 4.75 13.36 12.06
C GLY A 76 4.44 12.20 11.13
N VAL A 77 4.63 11.00 11.65
CA VAL A 77 4.31 9.73 10.97
C VAL A 77 3.25 9.00 11.76
N HIS A 78 2.21 8.49 11.10
CA HIS A 78 1.21 7.65 11.76
C HIS A 78 1.86 6.46 12.50
N TYR A 79 1.60 6.36 13.80
CA TYR A 79 2.27 5.44 14.72
C TYR A 79 2.17 3.98 14.28
N LEU A 80 0.94 3.51 13.99
CA LEU A 80 0.73 2.11 13.62
C LEU A 80 1.39 1.74 12.29
N THR A 81 1.50 2.69 11.35
CA THR A 81 2.25 2.49 10.09
C THR A 81 3.72 2.22 10.39
N ALA A 82 4.35 3.10 11.19
CA ALA A 82 5.75 3.00 11.55
C ALA A 82 6.04 1.72 12.34
N LEU A 83 5.23 1.44 13.36
CA LEU A 83 5.38 0.25 14.20
C LEU A 83 5.28 -1.03 13.36
N THR A 84 4.26 -1.13 12.50
CA THR A 84 4.04 -2.32 11.68
C THR A 84 5.14 -2.50 10.64
N ALA A 85 5.64 -1.41 10.03
CA ALA A 85 6.80 -1.46 9.15
C ALA A 85 8.03 -2.05 9.88
N CYS A 86 8.33 -1.57 11.09
CA CYS A 86 9.42 -2.11 11.89
C CYS A 86 9.20 -3.59 12.26
N GLN A 87 7.97 -3.98 12.62
CA GLN A 87 7.63 -5.37 12.95
C GLN A 87 7.78 -6.31 11.77
N ILE A 88 7.40 -5.89 10.55
CA ILE A 88 7.61 -6.65 9.31
C ILE A 88 9.11 -6.89 9.08
N ILE A 89 9.92 -5.83 9.17
CA ILE A 89 11.39 -5.88 9.02
C ILE A 89 12.00 -6.85 10.03
N ALA A 90 11.49 -6.84 11.26
CA ALA A 90 11.93 -7.73 12.34
C ALA A 90 11.21 -9.08 12.35
N ASN A 91 10.87 -9.60 11.17
CA ASN A 91 10.27 -10.92 10.98
C ASN A 91 8.92 -11.11 11.68
N ASN A 92 7.98 -10.21 11.38
CA ASN A 92 6.62 -10.24 11.92
C ASN A 92 6.61 -10.26 13.46
N ALA A 93 7.44 -9.41 14.09
CA ALA A 93 7.53 -9.25 15.54
C ALA A 93 6.30 -8.56 16.16
N PHE A 94 5.09 -8.92 15.71
CA PHE A 94 3.82 -8.44 16.23
C PHE A 94 3.69 -8.83 17.71
N GLY A 95 3.17 -7.91 18.53
CA GLY A 95 3.04 -8.07 19.98
C GLY A 95 4.33 -7.98 20.79
N LYS A 96 5.50 -8.27 20.19
CA LYS A 96 6.83 -8.21 20.85
C LYS A 96 7.64 -6.96 20.52
N GLY A 97 7.38 -6.37 19.36
CA GLY A 97 8.04 -5.18 18.87
C GLY A 97 7.50 -3.89 19.48
N LYS A 98 8.37 -2.99 19.93
CA LYS A 98 8.01 -1.69 20.51
C LYS A 98 8.90 -0.58 19.97
N LEU A 99 8.34 0.61 19.81
CA LEU A 99 9.10 1.83 19.51
C LEU A 99 9.46 2.56 20.80
N SER A 100 10.67 3.09 20.84
CA SER A 100 11.21 3.91 21.93
C SER A 100 11.68 5.25 21.40
N ARG A 101 11.51 6.30 22.21
CA ARG A 101 12.03 7.65 21.95
C ARG A 101 13.51 7.79 22.35
N ASP A 102 14.05 6.82 23.07
CA ASP A 102 15.46 6.79 23.46
C ASP A 102 16.17 5.48 23.08
N GLU A 103 17.48 5.58 22.90
CA GLU A 103 18.38 4.49 22.50
C GLU A 103 18.50 3.36 23.53
N LYS A 104 18.13 3.59 24.80
CA LYS A 104 18.19 2.58 25.87
C LYS A 104 16.86 1.85 26.06
N GLY A 105 15.81 2.20 25.31
CA GLY A 105 14.51 1.53 25.39
C GLY A 105 13.75 1.82 26.68
N LYS A 106 13.99 2.98 27.33
CA LYS A 106 13.37 3.35 28.61
C LYS A 106 12.07 4.15 28.42
N ASP A 107 12.02 5.00 27.42
CA ASP A 107 10.88 5.83 27.03
C ASP A 107 10.15 5.17 25.85
N ILE A 108 9.42 4.09 26.17
CA ILE A 108 8.59 3.38 25.20
C ILE A 108 7.42 4.26 24.77
N VAL A 109 7.22 4.36 23.46
CA VAL A 109 6.07 5.04 22.87
C VAL A 109 4.79 4.35 23.33
N SER A 110 3.90 5.14 23.96
CA SER A 110 2.63 4.65 24.46
C SER A 110 1.65 4.32 23.32
N GLY A 111 0.76 3.35 23.54
CA GLY A 111 -0.18 2.86 22.52
C GLY A 111 -1.30 3.85 22.16
N ASP A 112 -1.47 4.91 22.95
CA ASP A 112 -2.39 6.02 22.67
C ASP A 112 -1.79 7.07 21.70
N GLU A 113 -0.47 7.05 21.47
CA GLU A 113 0.17 7.95 20.52
C GLU A 113 -0.24 7.57 19.09
N LYS A 114 -0.89 8.51 18.40
CA LYS A 114 -1.37 8.30 17.02
C LYS A 114 -0.36 8.74 15.98
N ILE A 115 0.47 9.74 16.30
CA ILE A 115 1.40 10.38 15.38
C ILE A 115 2.74 10.57 16.09
N LEU A 116 3.80 10.01 15.49
CA LEU A 116 5.18 10.11 15.93
C LEU A 116 5.77 11.47 15.53
N LEU A 117 6.06 12.31 16.52
CA LEU A 117 6.53 13.68 16.31
C LEU A 117 8.04 13.86 16.49
N GLN A 118 8.75 12.93 17.13
CA GLN A 118 10.22 13.04 17.30
C GLN A 118 10.97 12.64 16.03
N ARG A 119 12.21 13.10 15.88
CA ARG A 119 13.02 12.79 14.69
C ARG A 119 13.53 11.35 14.70
N ASP A 120 13.87 10.84 15.88
CA ASP A 120 14.61 9.59 16.02
C ASP A 120 13.83 8.64 16.93
N TYR A 121 13.61 7.40 16.48
CA TYR A 121 12.99 6.33 17.27
C TYR A 121 13.79 5.03 17.13
N TRP A 122 13.83 4.23 18.19
CA TRP A 122 14.49 2.92 18.21
C TRP A 122 13.45 1.82 18.30
N PHE A 123 13.57 0.80 17.46
CA PHE A 123 12.68 -0.35 17.49
C PHE A 123 13.33 -1.50 18.28
N PHE A 124 12.66 -1.95 19.32
CA PHE A 124 13.10 -3.05 20.17
C PHE A 124 12.20 -4.27 19.96
N VAL A 125 12.80 -5.46 20.02
CA VAL A 125 12.07 -6.73 20.07
C VAL A 125 12.34 -7.37 21.43
N GLU A 126 11.28 -7.71 22.15
CA GLU A 126 11.39 -8.35 23.45
C GLU A 126 12.24 -9.62 23.39
N GLY A 127 13.26 -9.69 24.26
CA GLY A 127 14.16 -10.83 24.37
C GLY A 127 15.31 -10.91 23.35
N ASP A 128 15.42 -9.98 22.39
CA ASP A 128 16.56 -9.94 21.46
C ASP A 128 17.04 -8.49 21.18
N GLU A 129 18.12 -8.10 21.87
CA GLU A 129 18.75 -6.79 21.70
C GLU A 129 19.35 -6.57 20.30
N ARG A 130 19.66 -7.66 19.58
CA ARG A 130 20.23 -7.64 18.24
C ARG A 130 19.41 -8.51 17.27
N TYR A 131 18.10 -8.32 17.25
CA TYR A 131 17.18 -9.14 16.45
C TYR A 131 17.60 -9.26 14.97
N PRO A 132 17.36 -10.42 14.33
CA PRO A 132 17.65 -10.59 12.91
C PRO A 132 16.66 -9.79 12.05
N ILE A 133 17.11 -9.34 10.88
CA ILE A 133 16.27 -8.61 9.92
C ILE A 133 15.91 -9.48 8.72
N VAL A 134 14.68 -9.38 8.25
CA VAL A 134 14.29 -9.93 6.94
C VAL A 134 14.86 -9.02 5.85
N PRO A 135 15.80 -9.51 5.01
CA PRO A 135 16.58 -8.63 4.14
C PRO A 135 15.85 -8.25 2.84
N SER A 136 14.82 -8.99 2.44
CA SER A 136 14.04 -8.69 1.24
C SER A 136 12.66 -9.33 1.32
N PHE A 137 11.73 -8.86 0.47
CA PHE A 137 10.41 -9.46 0.35
C PHE A 137 10.47 -10.96 0.03
N LYS A 138 11.41 -11.39 -0.81
CA LYS A 138 11.60 -12.81 -1.19
C LYS A 138 12.00 -13.71 -0.02
N ASP A 139 12.68 -13.14 0.97
CA ASP A 139 13.12 -13.83 2.18
C ASP A 139 12.09 -13.75 3.32
N TRP A 140 11.00 -13.01 3.14
CA TRP A 140 9.95 -12.83 4.12
C TRP A 140 8.93 -13.97 4.08
N GLN A 141 8.47 -14.41 5.25
CA GLN A 141 7.33 -15.31 5.38
C GLN A 141 6.06 -14.49 5.64
N PHE A 142 4.99 -14.75 4.89
CA PHE A 142 3.70 -14.10 5.12
C PHE A 142 3.08 -14.58 6.45
N PRO A 143 2.58 -13.67 7.31
CA PRO A 143 2.02 -14.02 8.61
C PRO A 143 0.54 -14.43 8.48
N HIS A 144 0.28 -15.60 7.91
CA HIS A 144 -1.07 -16.18 7.83
C HIS A 144 -1.75 -16.15 9.19
N ASP A 145 -3.01 -15.71 9.21
CA ASP A 145 -3.91 -15.62 10.38
C ASP A 145 -3.37 -14.78 11.55
N LYS A 146 -2.27 -14.04 11.32
CA LYS A 146 -1.53 -13.29 12.34
C LYS A 146 -1.25 -11.86 11.90
N LEU A 147 -2.07 -11.31 11.00
CA LEU A 147 -2.02 -9.90 10.66
C LEU A 147 -2.37 -9.05 11.88
N PRO A 148 -1.78 -7.84 12.03
CA PRO A 148 -2.16 -6.92 13.09
C PRO A 148 -3.67 -6.62 13.08
N GLU A 149 -4.27 -6.51 14.28
CA GLU A 149 -5.72 -6.27 14.44
C GLU A 149 -6.20 -4.99 13.73
N TRP A 150 -5.37 -3.93 13.73
CA TRP A 150 -5.68 -2.67 13.05
C TRP A 150 -5.69 -2.78 11.52
N TRP A 151 -5.11 -3.86 10.96
CA TRP A 151 -5.14 -4.12 9.53
C TRP A 151 -6.44 -4.81 9.14
N VAL A 152 -7.54 -4.06 9.16
CA VAL A 152 -8.91 -4.57 8.94
C VAL A 152 -9.19 -4.93 7.48
N SER A 153 -10.17 -5.80 7.24
CA SER A 153 -10.67 -6.06 5.89
C SER A 153 -11.27 -4.78 5.28
N PRO A 154 -11.06 -4.51 3.97
CA PRO A 154 -11.70 -3.38 3.31
C PRO A 154 -13.22 -3.57 3.28
N SER A 155 -13.96 -2.53 3.66
CA SER A 155 -15.43 -2.54 3.76
C SER A 155 -16.15 -2.27 2.42
N SER A 156 -15.42 -2.01 1.33
CA SER A 156 -15.99 -1.51 0.08
C SER A 156 -16.74 -2.61 -0.69
N SER A 157 -18.02 -2.33 -0.96
CA SER A 157 -18.97 -3.13 -1.76
C SER A 157 -18.89 -2.80 -3.27
N THR A 158 -17.72 -2.41 -3.77
CA THR A 158 -17.55 -2.15 -5.20
C THR A 158 -17.34 -3.46 -5.96
N THR A 159 -17.97 -3.58 -7.12
CA THR A 159 -17.78 -4.75 -7.97
C THR A 159 -16.33 -4.85 -8.41
N LEU A 160 -15.82 -6.09 -8.52
CA LEU A 160 -14.46 -6.46 -8.95
C LEU A 160 -13.97 -5.81 -10.26
N HIS A 161 -14.85 -5.13 -10.99
CA HIS A 161 -14.65 -4.63 -12.34
C HIS A 161 -14.92 -3.12 -12.50
N SER A 162 -14.84 -2.33 -11.42
CA SER A 162 -14.92 -0.87 -11.55
C SER A 162 -13.79 -0.37 -12.47
N LYS A 163 -14.15 0.08 -13.68
CA LYS A 163 -13.22 0.69 -14.67
C LYS A 163 -12.83 2.12 -14.28
N ARG A 164 -12.50 2.34 -13.01
CA ARG A 164 -12.14 3.64 -12.44
C ARG A 164 -10.95 3.48 -11.51
N CYS A 165 -10.05 4.45 -11.53
CA CYS A 165 -8.92 4.50 -10.60
C CYS A 165 -9.40 4.48 -9.15
N ALA A 166 -8.84 3.59 -8.34
CA ALA A 166 -9.24 3.37 -6.96
C ALA A 166 -9.05 4.57 -6.03
N VAL A 167 -8.13 5.48 -6.36
CA VAL A 167 -7.77 6.64 -5.53
C VAL A 167 -8.43 7.92 -6.05
N THR A 168 -8.45 8.13 -7.37
CA THR A 168 -8.96 9.37 -7.97
C THR A 168 -10.39 9.26 -8.47
N ASN A 169 -10.93 8.04 -8.53
CA ASN A 169 -12.23 7.73 -9.12
C ASN A 169 -12.34 8.24 -10.57
N THR A 170 -11.24 8.27 -11.33
CA THR A 170 -11.22 8.69 -12.75
C THR A 170 -11.36 7.48 -13.68
N SER A 171 -12.20 7.58 -14.71
CA SER A 171 -12.47 6.49 -15.66
C SER A 171 -11.60 6.48 -16.92
N TYR A 172 -10.58 7.33 -17.01
CA TYR A 172 -9.69 7.41 -18.17
C TYR A 172 -8.23 7.33 -17.74
N ALA A 173 -7.35 6.88 -18.66
CA ALA A 173 -5.91 6.77 -18.47
C ALA A 173 -5.51 6.05 -17.16
N PHE A 174 -6.13 4.90 -16.91
CA PHE A 174 -5.78 4.01 -15.81
C PHE A 174 -5.18 2.69 -16.33
N THR A 175 -4.44 2.03 -15.48
CA THR A 175 -3.78 0.73 -15.67
C THR A 175 -4.15 -0.18 -14.50
N TRP A 176 -4.07 -1.48 -14.72
CA TRP A 176 -4.28 -2.49 -13.69
C TRP A 176 -2.98 -2.78 -12.96
N ALA A 177 -2.92 -2.43 -11.67
CA ALA A 177 -1.77 -2.65 -10.83
C ALA A 177 -1.94 -3.90 -9.97
N HIS A 178 -0.99 -4.83 -10.01
CA HIS A 178 -0.97 -5.91 -9.04
C HIS A 178 -0.55 -5.38 -7.65
N LEU A 179 -1.28 -5.74 -6.61
CA LEU A 179 -0.90 -5.48 -5.22
C LEU A 179 0.37 -6.25 -4.91
N ILE A 180 0.39 -7.57 -5.07
CA ILE A 180 1.62 -8.37 -5.11
C ILE A 180 2.11 -8.39 -6.56
N PRO A 181 3.26 -7.75 -6.87
CA PRO A 181 3.76 -7.67 -8.25
C PRO A 181 3.96 -9.05 -8.88
N ARG A 182 3.67 -9.17 -10.18
CA ARG A 182 3.80 -10.42 -10.94
C ARG A 182 5.21 -11.02 -10.85
N GLU A 183 6.24 -10.18 -10.71
CA GLU A 183 7.64 -10.59 -10.54
C GLU A 183 7.89 -11.40 -9.26
N GLU A 184 6.97 -11.32 -8.28
CA GLU A 184 7.04 -12.04 -7.02
C GLU A 184 6.25 -13.38 -7.05
N GLN A 185 5.93 -13.92 -8.23
CA GLN A 185 5.26 -15.23 -8.40
C GLN A 185 5.85 -16.35 -7.53
N GLN A 186 7.18 -16.42 -7.44
CA GLN A 186 7.85 -17.43 -6.62
C GLN A 186 7.54 -17.24 -5.14
N TRP A 187 7.56 -16.01 -4.64
CA TRP A 187 7.20 -15.70 -3.26
C TRP A 187 5.70 -15.96 -3.00
N PHE A 188 4.83 -15.58 -3.94
CA PHE A 188 3.39 -15.82 -3.89
C PHE A 188 3.08 -17.31 -3.71
N SER A 189 3.67 -18.14 -4.56
CA SER A 189 3.46 -19.60 -4.54
C SER A 189 4.03 -20.22 -3.26
N LYS A 190 5.24 -19.82 -2.87
CA LYS A 190 5.94 -20.32 -1.67
C LYS A 190 5.20 -19.99 -0.36
N ASN A 191 4.52 -18.85 -0.32
CA ASN A 191 3.71 -18.45 0.84
C ASN A 191 2.24 -18.84 0.67
N GLY A 192 1.87 -19.70 -0.30
CA GLY A 192 0.48 -20.15 -0.44
C GLY A 192 -0.53 -19.01 -0.58
N MET A 193 -0.14 -17.88 -1.16
CA MET A 193 -0.98 -16.68 -1.21
C MET A 193 -2.25 -16.87 -2.04
N GLY A 194 -2.30 -17.91 -2.89
CA GLY A 194 -3.51 -18.31 -3.60
C GLY A 194 -4.66 -18.79 -2.71
N LEU A 195 -4.45 -18.95 -1.40
CA LEU A 195 -5.53 -19.16 -0.42
C LEU A 195 -6.49 -17.96 -0.35
N TYR A 196 -5.99 -16.75 -0.64
CA TYR A 196 -6.75 -15.51 -0.51
C TYR A 196 -7.37 -15.06 -1.83
N GLY A 197 -8.29 -14.09 -1.75
CA GLY A 197 -8.98 -13.54 -2.91
C GLY A 197 -10.20 -14.36 -3.35
N GLY A 198 -10.36 -14.52 -4.66
CA GLY A 198 -11.57 -15.05 -5.29
C GLY A 198 -11.52 -16.53 -5.66
N GLY A 199 -10.46 -17.24 -5.24
CA GLY A 199 -10.28 -18.66 -5.54
C GLY A 199 -9.62 -18.95 -6.89
N SER A 200 -8.98 -17.97 -7.55
CA SER A 200 -8.20 -18.26 -8.76
C SER A 200 -6.94 -19.07 -8.45
N HIS A 201 -6.46 -18.98 -7.20
CA HIS A 201 -5.20 -19.55 -6.72
C HIS A 201 -3.95 -19.07 -7.48
N THR A 202 -4.07 -18.06 -8.34
CA THR A 202 -2.97 -17.50 -9.13
C THR A 202 -2.64 -16.07 -8.71
N ILE A 203 -1.47 -15.56 -9.11
CA ILE A 203 -1.09 -14.17 -8.87
C ILE A 203 -1.98 -13.17 -9.61
N ASP A 204 -2.69 -13.63 -10.64
CA ASP A 204 -3.61 -12.84 -11.45
C ASP A 204 -5.04 -12.88 -10.90
N ASP A 205 -5.22 -13.29 -9.63
CA ASP A 205 -6.50 -13.16 -8.95
C ASP A 205 -6.99 -11.70 -9.03
N PRO A 206 -8.25 -11.46 -9.45
CA PRO A 206 -8.82 -10.12 -9.51
C PRO A 206 -8.72 -9.32 -8.20
N HIS A 207 -8.69 -9.98 -7.04
CA HIS A 207 -8.53 -9.31 -5.73
C HIS A 207 -7.09 -8.83 -5.49
N ASN A 208 -6.11 -9.39 -6.22
CA ASN A 208 -4.73 -8.92 -6.25
C ASN A 208 -4.54 -7.79 -7.27
N ILE A 209 -5.59 -7.34 -7.97
CA ILE A 209 -5.50 -6.32 -9.01
C ILE A 209 -6.27 -5.06 -8.58
N LEU A 210 -5.64 -3.90 -8.78
CA LEU A 210 -6.19 -2.59 -8.43
C LEU A 210 -6.06 -1.62 -9.61
N PRO A 211 -7.18 -1.09 -10.16
CA PRO A 211 -7.10 -0.07 -11.19
C PRO A 211 -6.56 1.25 -10.61
N LEU A 212 -5.48 1.77 -11.19
CA LEU A 212 -4.83 3.02 -10.80
C LEU A 212 -4.60 3.91 -12.01
N LYS A 213 -4.74 5.22 -11.86
CA LYS A 213 -4.33 6.20 -12.87
C LYS A 213 -2.84 5.98 -13.22
N ALA A 214 -2.44 6.14 -14.47
CA ALA A 214 -1.11 5.77 -14.95
C ALA A 214 0.06 6.40 -14.16
N ASP A 215 -0.09 7.65 -13.70
CA ASP A 215 0.87 8.33 -12.82
C ASP A 215 0.94 7.66 -11.42
N LEU A 216 -0.20 7.37 -10.83
CA LEU A 216 -0.29 6.65 -9.56
C LEU A 216 0.26 5.23 -9.67
N TYR A 217 0.03 4.53 -10.78
CA TYR A 217 0.61 3.21 -11.06
C TYR A 217 2.15 3.26 -10.97
N VAL A 218 2.78 4.24 -11.63
CA VAL A 218 4.24 4.39 -11.61
C VAL A 218 4.75 4.65 -10.18
N CYS A 219 4.10 5.55 -9.44
CA CYS A 219 4.45 5.83 -8.05
C CYS A 219 4.23 4.62 -7.14
N PHE A 220 3.16 3.85 -7.37
CA PHE A 220 2.86 2.65 -6.60
C PHE A 220 3.98 1.63 -6.76
N ASP A 221 4.36 1.30 -7.99
CA ASP A 221 5.45 0.35 -8.29
C ASP A 221 6.79 0.81 -7.75
N GLN A 222 7.05 2.11 -7.70
CA GLN A 222 8.27 2.66 -7.11
C GLN A 222 8.25 2.72 -5.57
N SER A 223 7.24 2.11 -4.92
CA SER A 223 7.06 2.13 -3.47
C SER A 223 6.91 3.54 -2.88
N VAL A 224 6.46 4.52 -3.67
CA VAL A 224 6.31 5.92 -3.23
C VAL A 224 5.20 6.03 -2.17
N PHE A 225 4.18 5.17 -2.25
CA PHE A 225 3.10 5.10 -1.30
C PHE A 225 2.65 3.66 -1.06
N ALA A 226 1.85 3.47 -0.01
CA ALA A 226 1.09 2.26 0.24
C ALA A 226 -0.36 2.59 0.57
N LEU A 227 -1.22 1.58 0.48
CA LEU A 227 -2.61 1.67 0.90
C LEU A 227 -2.72 1.03 2.28
N ILE A 228 -3.14 1.82 3.27
CA ILE A 228 -3.20 1.38 4.67
C ILE A 228 -4.54 1.77 5.30
N PRO A 229 -5.06 0.98 6.25
CA PRO A 229 -6.26 1.38 6.99
C PRO A 229 -5.93 2.52 7.96
N LYS A 230 -6.74 3.57 7.98
CA LYS A 230 -6.71 4.59 9.02
C LYS A 230 -8.12 4.79 9.57
N VAL A 231 -8.19 5.08 10.85
CA VAL A 231 -9.45 5.42 11.50
C VAL A 231 -9.85 6.82 11.04
N SER A 232 -10.98 6.93 10.33
CA SER A 232 -11.59 8.21 10.02
C SER A 232 -12.29 8.74 11.27
N GLY A 233 -12.05 10.00 11.61
CA GLY A 233 -12.58 10.58 12.84
C GLY A 233 -14.11 10.57 12.89
N SER A 234 -14.66 10.23 14.06
CA SER A 234 -16.06 10.46 14.40
C SER A 234 -16.35 11.97 14.33
N CYS A 235 -16.93 12.44 13.23
CA CYS A 235 -17.75 13.64 13.27
C CYS A 235 -19.19 13.22 13.63
N ASN A 236 -19.77 13.86 14.65
CA ASN A 236 -21.20 13.79 14.98
C ASN A 236 -21.73 12.46 15.54
N GLY A 237 -20.99 11.77 16.42
CA GLY A 237 -21.50 10.60 17.16
C GLY A 237 -21.65 9.33 16.31
N VAL A 238 -21.09 9.32 15.10
CA VAL A 238 -20.94 8.12 14.27
C VAL A 238 -19.70 7.37 14.72
N GLU A 239 -19.82 6.06 14.94
CA GLU A 239 -18.69 5.20 15.33
C GLU A 239 -17.51 5.38 14.38
N ALA A 240 -16.31 5.39 14.94
CA ALA A 240 -15.07 5.47 14.20
C ALA A 240 -14.98 4.32 13.19
N SER A 241 -15.01 4.65 11.89
CA SER A 241 -14.85 3.66 10.81
C SER A 241 -13.43 3.68 10.28
N SER A 242 -12.84 2.50 10.11
CA SER A 242 -11.56 2.33 9.45
C SER A 242 -11.76 2.35 7.93
N GLN A 243 -11.00 3.20 7.23
CA GLN A 243 -10.99 3.27 5.78
C GLN A 243 -9.56 3.16 5.28
N TYR A 244 -9.36 2.47 4.16
CA TYR A 244 -8.07 2.47 3.49
C TYR A 244 -7.81 3.82 2.83
N VAL A 245 -6.59 4.32 3.02
CA VAL A 245 -6.12 5.57 2.44
C VAL A 245 -4.78 5.37 1.75
N LEU A 246 -4.49 6.24 0.78
CA LEU A 246 -3.15 6.40 0.25
C LEU A 246 -2.26 7.07 1.30
N HIS A 247 -1.17 6.41 1.66
CA HIS A 247 -0.17 6.93 2.59
C HIS A 247 1.21 6.98 1.93
N VAL A 248 1.78 8.17 1.86
CA VAL A 248 3.10 8.41 1.27
C VAL A 248 4.19 7.84 2.15
N LEU A 249 5.06 7.02 1.56
CA LEU A 249 6.23 6.42 2.19
C LEU A 249 7.53 7.09 1.75
N ASP A 250 7.50 7.78 0.61
CA ASP A 250 8.65 8.45 0.02
C ASP A 250 8.31 9.91 -0.32
N GLY A 251 8.99 10.84 0.36
CA GLY A 251 8.76 12.27 0.27
C GLY A 251 9.47 12.98 -0.88
N ARG A 252 10.02 12.26 -1.88
CA ARG A 252 10.74 12.87 -3.01
C ARG A 252 9.96 13.95 -3.74
N GLU A 253 8.65 13.75 -3.91
CA GLU A 253 7.76 14.67 -4.63
C GLU A 253 6.74 15.29 -3.65
N ALA A 254 7.01 16.51 -3.20
CA ALA A 254 6.15 17.20 -2.22
C ALA A 254 4.74 17.50 -2.76
N GLU A 255 4.61 17.80 -4.06
CA GLU A 255 3.33 18.01 -4.72
C GLU A 255 2.46 16.74 -4.70
N PHE A 256 3.07 15.57 -4.95
CA PHE A 256 2.38 14.28 -4.85
C PHE A 256 1.78 14.08 -3.45
N THR A 257 2.57 14.39 -2.41
CA THR A 257 2.12 14.30 -1.02
C THR A 257 0.96 15.24 -0.75
N ALA A 258 1.04 16.50 -1.18
CA ALA A 258 -0.03 17.47 -0.99
C ALA A 258 -1.35 17.05 -1.66
N LEU A 259 -1.28 16.41 -2.83
CA LEU A 259 -2.44 15.98 -3.61
C LEU A 259 -3.07 14.67 -3.09
N TYR A 260 -2.26 13.73 -2.63
CA TYR A 260 -2.70 12.34 -2.45
C TYR A 260 -2.62 11.81 -1.01
N GLN A 261 -1.86 12.44 -0.10
CA GLN A 261 -1.74 11.96 1.27
C GLN A 261 -3.10 11.87 1.97
N ASN A 262 -3.35 10.73 2.62
CA ASN A 262 -4.60 10.40 3.31
C ASN A 262 -5.84 10.49 2.40
N ARG A 263 -5.68 10.36 1.08
CA ARG A 263 -6.81 10.27 0.17
C ARG A 263 -7.47 8.89 0.30
N PRO A 264 -8.79 8.82 0.53
CA PRO A 264 -9.52 7.56 0.59
C PRO A 264 -9.36 6.71 -0.67
N VAL A 265 -9.32 5.40 -0.49
CA VAL A 265 -9.42 4.42 -1.58
C VAL A 265 -10.88 3.99 -1.69
N GLU A 266 -11.49 4.24 -2.83
CA GLU A 266 -12.92 4.05 -3.05
C GLU A 266 -13.27 2.63 -3.49
N THR A 267 -12.39 2.00 -4.30
CA THR A 267 -12.73 0.77 -5.04
C THR A 267 -11.92 -0.45 -4.59
N LEU A 268 -11.81 -0.68 -3.28
CA LEU A 268 -11.24 -1.94 -2.78
C LEU A 268 -12.30 -3.04 -2.78
N VAL A 269 -11.85 -4.28 -2.94
CA VAL A 269 -12.71 -5.45 -2.92
C VAL A 269 -12.48 -6.21 -1.62
N GLU A 270 -13.56 -6.74 -1.05
CA GLU A 270 -13.49 -7.68 0.07
C GLU A 270 -12.63 -8.89 -0.32
N GLY A 271 -11.73 -9.35 0.56
CA GLY A 271 -10.77 -10.44 0.24
C GLY A 271 -9.41 -9.97 -0.29
N SER A 272 -9.21 -8.67 -0.54
CA SER A 272 -7.90 -8.10 -0.87
C SER A 272 -7.00 -7.79 0.34
N ARG A 273 -7.46 -8.06 1.57
CA ARG A 273 -6.79 -7.64 2.83
C ARG A 273 -5.33 -8.12 2.91
N GLU A 274 -5.11 -9.39 2.62
CA GLU A 274 -3.81 -10.04 2.69
C GLU A 274 -2.87 -9.55 1.57
N TYR A 275 -3.42 -9.33 0.38
CA TYR A 275 -2.69 -8.74 -0.74
C TYR A 275 -2.28 -7.28 -0.46
N LEU A 276 -3.15 -6.50 0.19
CA LEU A 276 -2.83 -5.14 0.65
C LEU A 276 -1.71 -5.15 1.70
N PHE A 277 -1.75 -6.10 2.65
CA PHE A 277 -0.69 -6.24 3.66
C PHE A 277 0.64 -6.64 3.02
N ALA A 278 0.61 -7.62 2.12
CA ALA A 278 1.79 -8.06 1.38
C ALA A 278 2.37 -6.92 0.53
N ARG A 279 1.53 -6.10 -0.12
CA ARG A 279 1.98 -4.89 -0.82
C ARG A 279 2.70 -3.94 0.13
N PHE A 280 2.13 -3.67 1.29
CA PHE A 280 2.76 -2.78 2.26
C PHE A 280 4.13 -3.30 2.68
N ALA A 281 4.24 -4.59 3.01
CA ALA A 281 5.52 -5.23 3.30
C ALA A 281 6.52 -5.10 2.14
N TRP A 282 6.08 -5.37 0.91
CA TRP A 282 6.90 -5.22 -0.30
C TRP A 282 7.46 -3.81 -0.45
N SER A 283 6.62 -2.78 -0.24
CA SER A 283 7.05 -1.39 -0.25
C SER A 283 8.06 -1.09 0.86
N ILE A 284 7.84 -1.57 2.09
CA ILE A 284 8.74 -1.33 3.23
C ILE A 284 10.13 -1.94 3.00
N PHE A 285 10.22 -3.15 2.46
CA PHE A 285 11.51 -3.79 2.18
C PHE A 285 12.37 -3.02 1.17
N SER A 286 11.76 -2.22 0.30
CA SER A 286 12.50 -1.39 -0.66
C SER A 286 13.40 -0.34 0.02
N PHE A 287 13.07 0.07 1.25
CA PHE A 287 13.84 1.06 2.02
C PHE A 287 15.00 0.48 2.84
N LEU A 288 15.11 -0.85 2.95
CA LEU A 288 16.15 -1.49 3.78
C LEU A 288 17.52 -1.58 3.13
N LYS A 289 17.60 -1.37 1.80
CA LYS A 289 18.84 -1.56 1.06
C LYS A 289 20.04 -0.82 1.68
N PRO A 290 19.94 0.48 2.06
CA PRO A 290 21.06 1.20 2.68
C PRO A 290 21.55 0.56 3.98
N PHE A 291 20.66 -0.02 4.80
CA PHE A 291 21.04 -0.69 6.04
C PHE A 291 21.80 -2.00 5.78
N LEU A 292 21.36 -2.77 4.79
CA LEU A 292 21.94 -4.07 4.44
C LEU A 292 23.32 -3.92 3.78
N THR A 293 23.52 -2.90 2.95
CA THR A 293 24.75 -2.70 2.17
C THR A 293 25.70 -1.66 2.74
N SER A 294 25.57 -1.31 4.03
CA SER A 294 26.40 -0.29 4.67
C SER A 294 27.79 -0.81 5.09
N GLY A 295 28.34 -1.82 4.40
CA GLY A 295 29.69 -2.31 4.63
C GLY A 295 29.93 -3.12 5.92
N VAL A 296 28.89 -3.44 6.71
CA VAL A 296 29.01 -4.28 7.91
C VAL A 296 28.12 -5.52 7.86
N GLY A 297 28.58 -6.60 8.51
CA GLY A 297 27.81 -7.83 8.59
C GLY A 297 26.57 -7.70 9.47
N ARG A 298 25.50 -8.40 9.10
CA ARG A 298 24.18 -8.32 9.73
C ARG A 298 23.65 -9.72 10.04
N ARG A 299 22.93 -9.84 11.16
CA ARG A 299 22.02 -10.97 11.41
C ARG A 299 20.79 -10.78 10.52
N VAL A 300 20.53 -11.76 9.67
CA VAL A 300 19.35 -11.78 8.81
C VAL A 300 18.56 -13.06 9.02
N VAL A 301 17.27 -13.01 8.73
CA VAL A 301 16.43 -14.21 8.70
C VAL A 301 15.87 -14.40 7.30
N ARG A 302 15.90 -15.64 6.82
CA ARG A 302 15.46 -16.00 5.47
C ARG A 302 14.48 -17.16 5.54
N PHE A 303 13.28 -16.94 5.03
CA PHE A 303 12.29 -17.98 4.87
C PHE A 303 12.76 -18.99 3.81
N ARG A 304 12.65 -20.28 4.08
CA ARG A 304 12.89 -21.37 3.12
C ARG A 304 11.89 -22.49 3.33
N LEU A 305 11.65 -23.24 2.25
CA LEU A 305 10.97 -24.53 2.30
C LEU A 305 12.04 -25.60 2.05
N ARG A 306 12.06 -26.65 2.86
CA ARG A 306 12.93 -27.82 2.68
C ARG A 306 12.08 -29.08 2.66
N ALA A 307 12.49 -30.10 1.91
CA ALA A 307 11.95 -31.44 2.10
C ALA A 307 12.36 -31.96 3.49
N ALA A 308 11.46 -32.68 4.16
CA ALA A 308 11.81 -33.48 5.32
C ALA A 308 12.88 -34.51 4.93
N ASP A 309 13.71 -34.89 5.90
CA ASP A 309 14.74 -35.92 5.67
C ASP A 309 14.05 -37.27 5.37
N GLU A 310 14.65 -38.09 4.51
CA GLU A 310 14.11 -39.33 3.92
C GLU A 310 13.69 -40.42 4.94
N GLU A 311 13.82 -40.17 6.24
CA GLU A 311 13.49 -41.13 7.32
C GLU A 311 12.01 -41.10 7.74
N GLU A 312 11.23 -40.09 7.33
CA GLU A 312 9.78 -40.08 7.50
C GLU A 312 9.09 -40.52 6.20
N GLU A 313 8.22 -41.55 6.26
CA GLU A 313 7.55 -42.18 5.09
C GLU A 313 6.59 -41.25 4.32
N GLU A 314 6.54 -39.95 4.64
CA GLU A 314 5.75 -38.93 3.95
C GLU A 314 6.65 -37.77 3.53
N GLU A 315 6.66 -37.43 2.23
CA GLU A 315 7.37 -36.26 1.67
C GLU A 315 6.76 -34.94 2.21
N HIS A 316 7.06 -34.59 3.46
CA HIS A 316 6.58 -33.36 4.08
C HIS A 316 7.52 -32.20 3.79
N LEU A 317 6.98 -31.08 3.28
CA LEU A 317 7.73 -29.83 3.20
C LEU A 317 7.72 -29.12 4.56
N VAL A 318 8.90 -28.84 5.09
CA VAL A 318 9.06 -28.10 6.35
C VAL A 318 9.37 -26.63 6.04
N SER A 319 8.57 -25.73 6.60
CA SER A 319 8.86 -24.28 6.60
C SER A 319 9.94 -23.96 7.62
N GLU A 320 11.03 -23.31 7.20
CA GLU A 320 12.14 -22.94 8.07
C GLU A 320 12.47 -21.45 7.97
N MET A 321 12.67 -20.81 9.13
CA MET A 321 13.19 -19.44 9.24
C MET A 321 14.65 -19.48 9.63
N GLN A 322 15.54 -19.39 8.64
CA GLN A 322 16.98 -19.51 8.85
C GLN A 322 17.58 -18.20 9.35
N ASN A 323 17.95 -18.15 10.63
CA ASN A 323 18.70 -17.05 11.23
C ASN A 323 20.20 -17.22 10.94
N VAL A 324 20.76 -16.33 10.14
CA VAL A 324 22.15 -16.41 9.68
C VAL A 324 22.85 -15.07 9.84
N PHE A 325 24.12 -15.12 10.22
CA PHE A 325 24.99 -13.96 10.11
C PHE A 325 25.60 -13.90 8.71
N LEU A 326 25.37 -12.80 8.00
CA LEU A 326 26.01 -12.55 6.70
C LEU A 326 27.03 -11.43 6.84
N ASP A 327 28.23 -11.65 6.31
CA ASP A 327 29.22 -10.60 6.18
C ASP A 327 28.80 -9.55 5.13
N SER A 328 29.49 -8.41 5.11
CA SER A 328 29.16 -7.30 4.23
C SER A 328 29.28 -7.64 2.74
N ARG A 329 30.29 -8.42 2.34
CA ARG A 329 30.48 -8.81 0.93
C ARG A 329 29.34 -9.70 0.45
N LYS A 330 28.87 -10.61 1.31
CA LYS A 330 27.76 -11.50 0.99
C LYS A 330 26.44 -10.73 0.94
N LEU A 331 26.23 -9.77 1.84
CA LEU A 331 25.07 -8.87 1.80
C LEU A 331 25.04 -8.05 0.51
N ASP A 332 26.16 -7.43 0.12
CA ASP A 332 26.26 -6.65 -1.11
C ASP A 332 26.05 -7.53 -2.35
N SER A 333 26.60 -8.75 -2.37
CA SER A 333 26.41 -9.69 -3.47
C SER A 333 24.96 -10.14 -3.62
N LEU A 334 24.21 -10.31 -2.52
CA LEU A 334 22.84 -10.81 -2.55
C LEU A 334 21.80 -9.69 -2.72
N TYR A 335 22.04 -8.52 -2.11
CA TYR A 335 21.05 -7.44 -1.98
C TYR A 335 21.55 -6.08 -2.49
N GLY A 336 22.82 -5.96 -2.90
CA GLY A 336 23.42 -4.72 -3.40
C GLY A 336 23.11 -4.41 -4.87
N GLY A 337 22.71 -5.41 -5.66
CA GLY A 337 22.25 -5.22 -7.04
C GLY A 337 21.15 -4.15 -7.11
N GLY A 338 21.38 -3.10 -7.90
CA GLY A 338 20.37 -2.07 -8.18
C GLY A 338 19.18 -2.65 -8.94
N PRO A 339 18.03 -1.96 -8.96
CA PRO A 339 16.89 -2.41 -9.74
C PRO A 339 17.35 -2.54 -11.18
N ARG A 340 17.19 -3.74 -11.78
CA ARG A 340 17.17 -3.86 -13.24
C ARG A 340 16.26 -2.74 -13.73
N LYS A 341 16.72 -1.96 -14.72
CA LYS A 341 15.91 -0.95 -15.42
C LYS A 341 14.52 -1.56 -15.62
N ARG A 342 13.54 -1.11 -14.82
CA ARG A 342 12.16 -1.50 -15.00
C ARG A 342 11.78 -0.82 -16.30
N ALA A 343 11.87 -1.55 -17.40
CA ALA A 343 11.12 -1.17 -18.58
C ALA A 343 9.68 -1.13 -18.09
N VAL A 344 9.10 0.07 -18.11
CA VAL A 344 7.65 0.22 -18.03
C VAL A 344 7.13 -0.52 -19.26
N SER A 345 6.88 -1.83 -19.12
CA SER A 345 6.26 -2.60 -20.19
C SER A 345 4.79 -2.25 -20.13
N LEU A 346 4.42 -1.21 -20.88
CA LEU A 346 3.04 -0.92 -21.24
C LEU A 346 2.43 -2.03 -22.12
N GLU A 347 3.21 -3.07 -22.46
CA GLU A 347 2.85 -4.08 -23.46
C GLU A 347 2.17 -5.33 -22.90
N SER A 348 2.02 -5.49 -21.58
CA SER A 348 1.48 -6.74 -21.01
C SER A 348 0.08 -6.63 -20.36
N SER A 349 -0.66 -5.53 -20.52
CA SER A 349 -1.96 -5.35 -19.85
C SER A 349 -3.20 -5.42 -20.75
N TYR A 350 -3.10 -5.94 -21.98
CA TYR A 350 -4.28 -6.40 -22.71
C TYR A 350 -4.52 -7.87 -22.33
N VAL A 351 -5.24 -8.07 -21.23
CA VAL A 351 -6.02 -9.30 -21.09
C VAL A 351 -7.32 -9.00 -21.83
N ASP A 352 -7.46 -9.53 -23.05
CA ASP A 352 -8.78 -9.71 -23.65
C ASP A 352 -9.52 -10.67 -22.74
N VAL A 353 -10.36 -10.11 -21.88
CA VAL A 353 -11.48 -10.85 -21.30
C VAL A 353 -12.46 -10.98 -22.46
N GLU A 354 -12.25 -11.98 -23.32
CA GLU A 354 -13.23 -12.32 -24.34
C GLU A 354 -14.56 -12.58 -23.61
N ASP A 355 -15.58 -11.87 -24.09
CA ASP A 355 -16.96 -11.94 -23.64
C ASP A 355 -17.49 -13.37 -23.85
N GLU A 356 -17.39 -14.22 -22.83
CA GLU A 356 -18.17 -15.45 -22.72
C GLU A 356 -19.61 -15.07 -22.31
N TRP A 357 -20.34 -14.49 -23.27
CA TRP A 357 -21.80 -14.39 -23.22
C TRP A 357 -22.40 -15.62 -23.89
N ASP A 358 -22.53 -16.70 -23.11
CA ASP A 358 -23.44 -17.80 -23.42
C ASP A 358 -24.88 -17.31 -23.19
N ASP A 359 -25.49 -16.73 -24.22
CA ASP A 359 -26.95 -16.61 -24.30
C ASP A 359 -27.53 -17.95 -24.80
N GLU A 360 -27.73 -18.88 -23.86
CA GLU A 360 -28.60 -20.04 -24.02
C GLU A 360 -30.00 -19.59 -24.50
N HIS A 361 -30.27 -19.71 -25.79
CA HIS A 361 -31.64 -19.68 -26.30
C HIS A 361 -32.15 -21.12 -26.43
N PRO A 362 -33.13 -21.56 -25.63
CA PRO A 362 -33.71 -22.88 -25.78
C PRO A 362 -34.56 -22.93 -27.05
N GLY A 363 -34.27 -23.92 -27.89
CA GLY A 363 -35.04 -24.20 -29.10
C GLY A 363 -36.51 -24.54 -28.82
N ARG A 364 -37.38 -23.97 -29.64
CA ARG A 364 -38.72 -24.44 -30.06
C ARG A 364 -39.23 -23.38 -31.06
N THR A 365 -39.77 -23.68 -32.23
CA THR A 365 -40.57 -24.83 -32.66
C THR A 365 -40.60 -24.83 -34.19
N GLU A 366 -40.70 -26.01 -34.77
CA GLU A 366 -41.15 -26.27 -36.14
C GLU A 366 -42.41 -25.45 -36.47
N MET A 367 -42.53 -24.97 -37.71
CA MET A 367 -43.77 -25.07 -38.48
C MET A 367 -43.51 -24.89 -39.98
N GLU A 368 -44.09 -25.83 -40.72
CA GLU A 368 -44.20 -25.95 -42.17
C GLU A 368 -44.90 -24.75 -42.82
N GLY A 369 -44.62 -24.53 -44.11
CA GLY A 369 -45.32 -23.58 -44.97
C GLY A 369 -44.56 -23.28 -46.25
#